data_AF-A0A7V2VM80-F1
#
_entry.id   AF-A0A7V2VM80-F1
#
_cell.length_a   1.000
_cell.length_b   1.000
_cell.length_c   1.000
_cell.angle_alpha   90.00
_cell.angle_beta   90.00
_cell.angle_gamma   90.00
#
_symmetry.space_group_name_H-M   'P 1'
#
loop_
_entity.id
_entity.type
_entity.pdbx_description
1 polymer ?
#
loop_
_entity_poly.entity_id
_entity_poly.type
_entity_poly.pdbx_seq_one_letter_code
_entity_poly.pdbx_strand_id
1 'polypeptide(L)' 'MSYHCPACNKVSHSSLDLARHMIGRGDKVHRDWIYSKGFKYSELLRLQIQSFGGEGFKALSDVLEAETKVED' A
#
# COMPACT_ATOMS: atom_id res chain seq x y z
N MET A 1 14.55 1.88 9.99
CA MET A 1 13.80 1.80 8.72
C MET A 1 12.38 2.26 8.96
N SER A 2 12.03 3.36 8.32
CA SER A 2 10.69 3.94 8.36
C SER A 2 10.15 4.03 6.94
N TYR A 3 8.84 3.90 6.79
CA TYR A 3 8.16 3.98 5.49
C TYR A 3 7.18 5.13 5.52
N HIS A 4 7.37 6.10 4.63
CA HIS A 4 6.56 7.30 4.59
C HIS A 4 5.46 7.19 3.54
N CYS A 5 4.21 7.38 3.95
CA CYS A 5 3.08 7.36 3.04
C CYS A 5 3.22 8.45 1.97
N PRO A 6 3.23 8.10 0.68
CA PRO A 6 3.42 9.08 -0.40
C PRO A 6 2.19 9.98 -0.61
N ALA A 7 1.04 9.62 -0.02
CA ALA A 7 -0.20 10.39 -0.11
C ALA A 7 -0.41 11.35 1.07
N CYS A 8 0.00 10.98 2.30
CA CYS A 8 -0.28 11.76 3.50
C CYS A 8 0.88 11.86 4.50
N ASN A 9 2.08 11.39 4.15
CA ASN A 9 3.30 11.40 4.96
C ASN A 9 3.20 10.66 6.32
N LYS A 10 2.16 9.86 6.54
CA LYS A 10 2.09 8.96 7.71
C LYS A 10 3.28 7.99 7.68
N VAL A 11 3.96 7.87 8.82
CA VAL A 11 5.05 6.91 9.00
C VAL A 11 4.52 5.55 9.43
N SER A 12 5.05 4.49 8.82
CA SER A 12 4.81 3.09 9.17
C SER A 12 6.13 2.37 9.46
N HIS A 13 6.08 1.36 10.33
CA HIS A 13 7.26 0.60 10.75
C HIS A 13 7.59 -0.58 9.81
N SER A 14 6.69 -0.94 8.91
CA SER A 14 6.90 -1.94 7.86
C SER A 14 6.20 -1.53 6.56
N SER A 15 6.69 -2.03 5.43
CA SER A 15 6.07 -1.85 4.10
C SER A 15 4.66 -2.45 4.07
N LEU A 16 4.43 -3.57 4.76
CA LEU A 16 3.13 -4.21 4.86
C LEU A 16 2.11 -3.38 5.64
N ASP A 17 2.53 -2.73 6.74
CA ASP A 17 1.66 -1.82 7.48
C ASP A 17 1.33 -0.57 6.67
N LEU A 18 2.27 -0.10 5.85
CA LEU A 18 2.00 0.98 4.92
C LEU A 18 1.00 0.55 3.84
N ALA A 19 1.10 -0.65 3.29
CA ALA A 19 0.14 -1.19 2.33
C ALA A 19 -1.28 -1.28 2.92
N ARG A 20 -1.39 -1.79 4.16
CA ARG A 20 -2.66 -1.81 4.90
C ARG A 20 -3.22 -0.41 5.12
N HIS A 21 -2.36 0.56 5.42
CA HIS A 21 -2.76 1.96 5.56
C HIS A 21 -3.32 2.53 4.24
N MET A 22 -2.62 2.33 3.12
CA MET A 22 -3.02 2.83 1.80
C MET A 22 -4.39 2.30 1.38
N ILE A 23 -4.60 0.99 1.54
CA ILE A 23 -5.88 0.35 1.21
C ILE A 23 -6.95 0.69 2.26
N GLY A 24 -6.61 0.69 3.55
CA GLY A 24 -7.57 0.99 4.62
C GLY A 24 -8.12 2.42 4.59
N ARG A 25 -7.34 3.38 4.07
CA ARG A 25 -7.80 4.77 3.89
C ARG A 25 -8.91 4.86 2.84
N GLY A 26 -8.72 4.26 1.67
CA GLY A 26 -9.71 4.23 0.60
C GLY A 26 -10.20 5.59 0.08
N ASP A 27 -9.62 6.71 0.54
CA ASP A 27 -9.98 8.05 0.08
C ASP A 27 -9.44 8.30 -1.34
N LYS A 28 -9.81 9.45 -1.93
CA LYS A 28 -9.43 9.75 -3.31
C LYS A 28 -7.90 9.82 -3.49
N VAL A 29 -7.18 10.48 -2.58
CA VAL A 29 -5.74 10.72 -2.73
C VAL A 29 -4.94 9.42 -2.66
N HIS A 30 -5.30 8.53 -1.73
CA HIS A 30 -4.62 7.23 -1.62
C HIS A 30 -4.96 6.32 -2.80
N ARG A 31 -6.21 6.34 -3.28
CA ARG A 31 -6.61 5.57 -4.48
C ARG A 31 -5.93 6.08 -5.75
N ASP A 32 -5.85 7.39 -5.94
CA ASP A 32 -5.16 7.99 -7.09
C ASP A 32 -3.69 7.58 -7.14
N TRP A 33 -3.02 7.55 -5.97
CA TRP A 33 -1.65 7.06 -5.90
C TRP A 33 -1.56 5.58 -6.29
N ILE A 34 -2.46 4.72 -5.78
CA ILE A 34 -2.50 3.30 -6.15
C ILE A 34 -2.71 3.12 -7.67
N TYR A 35 -3.61 3.92 -8.28
CA TYR A 35 -3.84 3.89 -9.73
C TYR A 35 -2.61 4.34 -10.51
N SER A 36 -1.85 5.32 -10.01
CA SER A 36 -0.62 5.79 -10.66
C SER A 36 0.46 4.70 -10.75
N LYS A 37 0.37 3.67 -9.89
CA LYS A 37 1.25 2.49 -9.90
C LYS A 37 0.75 1.35 -10.79
N GLY A 38 -0.33 1.57 -11.55
CA GLY A 38 -0.90 0.59 -12.47
C GLY A 38 -1.81 -0.44 -11.79
N PHE A 39 -2.00 -0.38 -10.48
CA PHE A 39 -2.93 -1.26 -9.78
C PHE A 39 -4.38 -0.81 -9.96
N LYS A 40 -5.30 -1.76 -9.91
CA LYS A 40 -6.73 -1.49 -9.71
C LYS A 40 -7.08 -1.71 -8.24
N TYR A 41 -7.54 -0.66 -7.58
CA TYR A 41 -7.95 -0.72 -6.17
C TYR A 41 -8.97 -1.84 -5.88
N SER A 42 -9.96 -2.03 -6.76
CA SER A 42 -10.95 -3.10 -6.63
C SER A 42 -10.34 -4.50 -6.75
N GLU A 43 -9.30 -4.66 -7.55
CA GLU A 43 -8.59 -5.93 -7.72
C GLU A 43 -7.74 -6.27 -6.48
N LEU A 44 -7.08 -5.27 -5.89
CA LEU A 44 -6.36 -5.44 -4.62
C LEU A 44 -7.31 -5.90 -3.50
N LEU A 45 -8.50 -5.31 -3.42
CA LEU A 45 -9.54 -5.75 -2.48
C LEU A 45 -10.07 -7.16 -2.78
N ARG A 46 -10.29 -7.46 -4.07
CA ARG A 46 -10.73 -8.80 -4.50
C ARG A 46 -9.70 -9.85 -4.08
N LEU A 47 -8.42 -9.62 -4.36
CA LEU A 47 -7.33 -10.51 -3.96
C LEU A 47 -7.28 -10.66 -2.45
N GLN A 48 -7.45 -9.58 -1.70
CA GLN A 48 -7.48 -9.64 -0.24
C GLN A 48 -8.59 -10.54 0.33
N ILE A 49 -9.78 -10.55 -0.31
CA ILE A 49 -10.93 -11.33 0.15
C ILE A 49 -10.89 -12.77 -0.37
N GLN A 50 -10.36 -12.99 -1.58
CA GLN A 50 -10.36 -14.29 -2.23
C GLN A 50 -9.11 -15.13 -1.96
N SER A 51 -7.97 -14.51 -1.64
CA SER A 51 -6.74 -15.22 -1.30
C SER A 51 -6.59 -15.38 0.21
N PHE A 52 -6.22 -16.58 0.63
CA PHE A 52 -5.79 -16.80 2.01
C PHE A 52 -4.36 -16.25 2.16
N GLY A 53 -4.13 -15.35 3.13
CA GLY A 53 -2.80 -14.80 3.41
C GLY A 53 -2.53 -13.38 2.89
N GLY A 54 -3.50 -12.71 2.28
CA GLY A 54 -3.44 -11.27 2.01
C GLY A 54 -2.53 -10.86 0.86
N GLU A 55 -2.62 -11.59 -0.27
CA GLU A 55 -1.81 -11.34 -1.47
C GLU A 55 -1.95 -9.91 -2.01
N GLY A 56 -3.14 -9.32 -1.91
CA GLY A 56 -3.39 -7.93 -2.31
C GLY A 56 -2.55 -6.92 -1.51
N PHE A 57 -2.38 -7.15 -0.21
CA PHE A 57 -1.47 -6.32 0.60
C PHE A 57 -0.01 -6.56 0.24
N LYS A 58 0.37 -7.82 -0.05
CA LYS A 58 1.75 -8.16 -0.36
C LYS A 58 2.22 -7.52 -1.67
N ALA A 59 1.42 -7.59 -2.74
CA ALA A 59 1.76 -6.97 -4.02
C ALA A 59 1.96 -5.45 -3.89
N LEU A 60 1.12 -4.78 -3.11
CA LEU A 60 1.27 -3.34 -2.85
C LEU A 60 2.45 -3.04 -1.91
N SER A 61 2.71 -3.93 -0.93
CA SER A 61 3.83 -3.83 0.00
C SER A 61 5.17 -3.84 -0.71
N ASP A 62 5.36 -4.71 -1.69
CA ASP A 62 6.62 -4.83 -2.43
C ASP A 62 6.95 -3.52 -3.19
N VAL A 63 5.95 -2.87 -3.78
CA VAL A 63 6.12 -1.57 -4.45
C VAL A 63 6.41 -0.46 -3.46
N LEU A 64 5.69 -0.41 -2.33
CA LEU A 64 5.92 0.58 -1.29
C LEU A 64 7.29 0.43 -0.65
N GLU A 65 7.77 -0.79 -0.45
CA GLU A 65 9.09 -1.06 0.09
C GLU A 65 10.20 -0.47 -0.79
N ALA A 66 10.07 -0.59 -2.10
CA ALA A 66 11.04 -0.05 -3.05
C ALA A 66 11.04 1.49 -3.11
N GLU A 67 9.88 2.13 -2.94
CA GLU A 67 9.73 3.57 -3.22
C GLU A 67 9.68 4.48 -1.99
N THR A 68 9.32 3.95 -0.82
CA THR A 68 8.97 4.77 0.35
C THR A 68 9.86 4.51 1.56
N LYS A 69 10.80 3.58 1.41
CA LYS A 69 11.78 3.26 2.44
C LYS A 69 12.69 4.46 2.66
N VAL A 70 12.79 4.86 3.92
CA VAL A 70 13.75 5.86 4.39
C VAL A 70 14.82 5.11 5.19
N GLU A 71 16.06 5.27 4.75
CA GLU A 71 17.24 4.87 5.53
C GLU A 71 17.57 6.02 6.48
N ASP A 72 17.65 5.68 7.77
CA ASP A 72 17.98 6.61 8.86
C ASP A 72 19.47 7.02 8.80
#